data_AF-A0A1J5SM77-F1
#
_entry.id   AF-A0A1J5SM77-F1
#
_cell.length_a   1.000
_cell.length_b   1.000
_cell.length_c   1.000
_cell.angle_alpha   90.00
_cell.angle_beta   90.00
_cell.angle_gamma   90.00
#
_symmetry.space_group_name_H-M   'P 1'
#
loop_
_entity.id
_entity.type
_entity.pdbx_description
1 polymer ?
#
loop_
_entity_poly.entity_id
_entity_poly.type
_entity_poly.pdbx_seq_one_letter_code
_entity_poly.pdbx_strand_id
1 'polypeptide(L)'
;MSDIDNILNDDGELSEELLMRYAAGNVTDEERHKIESKMIDSSFVTDAAEGLQAFENKNKLSHYVDDLNRQLQKETNKKKKRREKRKLPGMDWIIISVIIVLLLCVLGYAVLHLHYHGIKI
;
A
#
# COMPACT_ATOMS: atom_id res chain seq x y z
N MET A 1 -5.73 -7.35 2.47
CA MET A 1 -5.01 -6.06 2.54
C MET A 1 -4.17 -6.10 3.80
N SER A 2 -3.05 -6.83 3.78
CA SER A 2 -2.27 -7.15 5.00
C SER A 2 -0.76 -7.27 4.73
N ASP A 3 -0.28 -6.89 3.54
CA ASP A 3 1.11 -7.13 3.12
C ASP A 3 2.05 -5.93 3.28
N ILE A 4 1.56 -4.80 3.82
CA ILE A 4 2.35 -3.57 4.00
C ILE A 4 2.86 -3.39 5.44
N ASP A 5 2.27 -4.11 6.41
CA ASP A 5 2.63 -3.96 7.82
C ASP A 5 3.92 -4.71 8.20
N ASN A 6 4.47 -5.54 7.29
CA ASN A 6 5.68 -6.35 7.52
C ASN A 6 6.93 -5.84 6.74
N ILE A 7 6.84 -4.69 6.05
CA ILE A 7 7.99 -4.14 5.29
C ILE A 7 8.85 -3.21 6.15
N LEU A 8 8.28 -2.61 7.18
CA LEU A 8 9.05 -1.94 8.22
C LEU A 8 9.44 -3.03 9.21
N ASN A 9 10.75 -3.29 9.37
CA ASN A 9 11.21 -4.04 10.52
C ASN A 9 10.56 -3.41 11.76
N ASP A 10 9.87 -4.23 12.54
CA ASP A 10 9.45 -3.89 13.89
C ASP A 10 10.71 -3.85 14.77
N ASP A 11 11.58 -2.87 14.52
CA ASP A 11 12.73 -2.52 15.36
C ASP A 11 12.26 -1.89 16.68
N GLY A 12 10.96 -2.05 17.01
CA GLY A 12 10.41 -2.17 18.34
C GLY A 12 11.06 -1.23 19.34
N GLU A 13 10.39 -0.08 19.53
CA GLU A 13 10.49 0.87 20.66
C GLU A 13 11.04 2.27 20.37
N LEU A 14 11.59 2.57 19.19
CA LEU A 14 12.03 3.93 18.86
C LEU A 14 11.00 4.67 18.01
N SER A 15 10.35 5.68 18.59
CA SER A 15 9.44 6.54 17.83
C SER A 15 10.23 7.58 17.01
N GLU A 16 9.69 7.94 15.85
CA GLU A 16 10.19 9.04 15.02
C GLU A 16 10.29 10.35 15.82
N GLU A 17 9.29 10.62 16.66
CA GLU A 17 9.27 11.78 17.55
C GLU A 17 10.46 11.80 18.53
N LEU A 18 10.85 10.64 19.07
CA LEU A 18 11.99 10.56 19.99
C LEU A 18 13.31 10.84 19.27
N LEU A 19 13.49 10.35 18.03
CA LEU A 19 14.66 10.65 17.21
C LEU A 19 14.71 12.14 16.82
N MET A 20 13.57 12.73 16.49
CA MET A 20 13.43 14.16 16.19
C MET A 20 13.82 15.04 17.38
N ARG A 21 13.32 14.69 18.57
CA ARG A 21 13.69 15.36 19.82
C ARG A 21 15.17 15.19 20.13
N TYR A 22 15.74 14.00 19.91
CA TYR A 22 17.17 13.74 20.08
C TYR A 22 18.01 14.58 19.14
N ALA A 23 17.64 14.68 17.86
CA ALA A 23 18.30 15.58 16.92
C ALA A 23 18.18 17.05 17.36
N ALA A 24 17.03 17.47 17.90
CA ALA A 24 16.83 18.81 18.46
C ALA A 24 17.60 19.08 19.77
N GLY A 25 18.16 18.05 20.41
CA GLY A 25 18.81 18.16 21.73
C GLY A 25 17.82 18.21 22.90
N ASN A 26 16.55 17.87 22.68
CA ASN A 26 15.45 17.95 23.64
C ASN A 26 15.04 16.58 24.18
N VAL A 27 16.02 15.82 24.70
CA VAL A 27 15.80 14.51 25.34
C VAL A 27 16.45 14.45 26.71
N THR A 28 15.91 13.59 27.57
CA THR A 28 16.53 13.24 28.85
C THR A 28 17.72 12.31 28.65
N ASP A 29 18.58 12.17 29.67
CA ASP A 29 19.74 11.26 29.61
C ASP A 29 19.31 9.79 29.46
N GLU A 30 18.20 9.40 30.08
CA GLU A 30 17.61 8.06 29.94
C GLU A 30 17.17 7.78 28.49
N GLU A 31 16.45 8.73 27.89
CA GLU A 31 16.04 8.66 26.48
C GLU A 31 17.25 8.63 25.54
N ARG A 32 18.27 9.42 25.83
CA ARG A 32 19.53 9.47 25.06
C ARG A 32 20.23 8.11 25.06
N HIS A 33 20.36 7.51 26.23
CA HIS A 33 20.98 6.19 26.40
C HIS A 33 20.19 5.10 25.66
N LYS A 34 18.86 5.16 25.70
CA LYS A 34 17.99 4.23 24.94
C LYS A 34 18.26 4.31 23.43
N ILE A 35 18.42 5.51 22.89
CA ILE A 35 18.71 5.74 21.47
C ILE A 35 20.10 5.20 21.12
N GLU A 36 21.12 5.57 21.91
CA GLU A 36 22.51 5.12 21.69
C GLU A 36 22.64 3.60 21.77
N SER A 37 21.93 2.94 22.68
CA SER A 37 21.87 1.47 22.75
C SER A 37 21.32 0.87 21.46
N LYS A 38 20.24 1.43 20.92
CA LYS A 38 19.62 0.94 19.68
C LYS A 38 20.44 1.27 18.44
N MET A 39 21.21 2.35 18.44
CA MET A 39 22.18 2.66 17.37
C MET A 39 23.24 1.56 17.26
N ILE A 40 23.69 0.99 18.37
CA ILE A 40 24.64 -0.14 18.38
C ILE A 40 24.01 -1.38 17.72
N ASP A 41 22.74 -1.64 18.01
CA ASP A 41 22.04 -2.84 17.52
C ASP A 41 21.52 -2.72 16.08
N SER A 42 21.28 -1.49 15.59
CA SER A 42 20.70 -1.23 14.28
C SER A 42 21.47 -0.17 13.49
N SER A 43 22.06 -0.61 12.37
CA SER A 43 22.69 0.29 11.40
C SER A 43 21.68 1.29 10.81
N PHE A 44 20.42 0.89 10.67
CA PHE A 44 19.36 1.77 10.20
C PHE A 44 19.09 2.93 11.17
N VAL A 45 19.00 2.64 12.47
CA VAL A 45 18.81 3.68 13.49
C VAL A 45 20.01 4.61 13.56
N THR A 46 21.23 4.07 13.42
CA THR A 46 22.47 4.88 13.33
C THR A 46 22.42 5.84 12.15
N ASP A 47 22.19 5.34 10.94
CA ASP A 47 22.13 6.16 9.73
C ASP A 47 21.03 7.23 9.84
N ALA A 48 19.86 6.86 10.38
CA ALA A 48 18.76 7.80 10.57
C ALA A 48 19.10 8.90 11.58
N ALA A 49 19.67 8.55 12.73
CA ALA A 49 20.03 9.49 13.79
C ALA A 49 21.14 10.45 13.33
N GLU A 50 22.18 9.94 12.68
CA GLU A 50 23.27 10.76 12.13
C GLU A 50 22.78 11.68 11.02
N GLY A 51 21.97 11.18 10.09
CA GLY A 51 21.37 11.98 9.02
C GLY A 51 20.50 13.11 9.56
N LEU A 52 19.76 12.86 10.65
CA LEU A 52 18.92 13.86 11.29
C LEU A 52 19.74 14.92 12.04
N GLN A 53 20.84 14.52 12.68
CA GLN A 53 21.77 15.45 13.33
C GLN A 53 22.53 16.34 12.34
N ALA A 54 22.88 15.80 11.18
CA ALA A 54 23.55 16.54 10.10
C ALA A 54 22.64 17.59 9.43
N PHE A 55 21.34 17.59 9.73
CA PHE A 55 20.40 18.54 9.15
C PHE A 55 20.58 19.95 9.74
N GLU A 56 20.97 20.91 8.89
CA GLU A 56 21.37 22.27 9.31
C GLU A 56 20.26 23.03 10.06
N ASN A 57 19.01 22.88 9.65
CA ASN A 57 17.90 23.67 10.20
C ASN A 57 16.87 22.80 10.92
N LYS A 58 17.19 22.44 12.16
CA LYS A 58 16.36 21.61 13.05
C LYS A 58 14.94 22.18 13.25
N ASN A 59 14.76 23.50 13.15
CA ASN A 59 13.42 24.12 13.24
C ASN A 59 12.53 23.85 12.03
N LYS A 60 13.12 23.63 10.85
CA LYS A 60 12.37 23.31 9.62
C LYS A 60 12.14 21.81 9.44
N LEU A 61 12.80 20.99 10.25
CA LEU A 61 12.81 19.55 10.11
C LEU A 61 11.39 18.94 10.24
N SER A 62 10.60 19.40 11.23
CA SER A 62 9.22 18.95 11.40
C SER A 62 8.34 19.28 10.18
N HIS A 63 8.43 20.50 9.65
CA HIS A 63 7.72 20.87 8.42
C HIS A 63 8.15 20.04 7.21
N TYR A 64 9.44 19.70 7.12
CA TYR A 64 9.97 18.90 6.03
C TYR A 64 9.46 17.45 6.10
N VAL A 65 9.37 16.88 7.30
CA VAL A 65 8.76 15.56 7.55
C VAL A 65 7.29 15.56 7.12
N ASP A 66 6.52 16.57 7.53
CA ASP A 66 5.10 16.69 7.15
C ASP A 66 4.92 16.78 5.63
N ASP A 67 5.76 17.59 4.97
CA ASP A 67 5.76 17.74 3.52
C ASP A 67 6.14 16.45 2.81
N LEU A 68 7.13 15.71 3.32
CA LEU A 68 7.58 14.45 2.78
C LEU A 68 6.49 13.38 2.91
N ASN A 69 5.87 13.25 4.08
CA ASN A 69 4.76 12.32 4.33
C ASN A 69 3.58 12.61 3.40
N ARG A 70 3.21 13.89 3.25
CA ARG A 70 2.14 14.30 2.33
C ARG A 70 2.47 13.95 0.87
N GLN A 71 3.73 14.16 0.44
CA GLN A 71 4.16 13.83 -0.91
C GLN A 71 4.20 12.33 -1.17
N LEU A 72 4.70 11.53 -0.23
CA LEU A 72 4.70 10.07 -0.30
C LEU A 72 3.29 9.52 -0.47
N GLN A 73 2.34 9.97 0.35
CA GLN A 73 0.94 9.58 0.22
C GLN A 73 0.38 9.98 -1.15
N LYS A 74 0.70 11.20 -1.63
CA LYS A 74 0.24 11.69 -2.94
C LYS A 74 0.77 10.82 -4.08
N GLU A 75 2.06 10.51 -4.11
CA GLU A 75 2.67 9.71 -5.19
C GLU A 75 2.21 8.25 -5.16
N THR A 76 2.01 7.68 -3.97
CA THR A 76 1.51 6.31 -3.81
C THR A 76 0.04 6.22 -4.24
N ASN A 77 -0.78 7.19 -3.87
CA ASN A 77 -2.18 7.28 -4.29
C ASN A 77 -2.34 7.55 -5.79
N LYS A 78 -1.44 8.31 -6.42
CA LYS A 78 -1.44 8.50 -7.88
C LYS A 78 -1.25 7.18 -8.62
N LYS A 79 -0.33 6.32 -8.16
CA LYS A 79 -0.12 4.99 -8.76
C LYS A 79 -1.36 4.09 -8.59
N LYS A 80 -2.01 4.13 -7.42
CA LYS A 80 -3.27 3.40 -7.17
C LYS A 80 -4.40 3.89 -8.07
N LYS A 81 -4.64 5.21 -8.13
CA LYS A 81 -5.64 5.81 -9.02
C LYS A 81 -5.37 5.50 -10.49
N ARG A 82 -4.11 5.46 -10.92
CA ARG A 82 -3.73 5.08 -12.29
C ARG A 82 -4.00 3.60 -12.58
N ARG A 83 -3.83 2.70 -11.60
CA ARG A 83 -4.21 1.28 -11.71
C ARG A 83 -5.72 1.11 -11.75
N GLU A 84 -6.47 1.85 -10.94
CA GLU A 84 -7.94 1.82 -10.95
C GLU A 84 -8.52 2.37 -12.26
N LYS A 85 -7.97 3.45 -12.81
CA LYS A 85 -8.37 3.99 -14.13
C LYS A 85 -8.06 3.05 -15.30
N ARG A 86 -7.18 2.06 -15.12
CA ARG A 86 -6.89 1.01 -16.12
C ARG A 86 -7.84 -0.18 -16.03
N LYS A 87 -8.69 -0.26 -14.99
CA LYS A 87 -9.83 -1.17 -15.00
C LYS A 87 -10.83 -0.57 -15.99
N LEU A 88 -10.78 -1.04 -17.24
CA LEU A 88 -11.67 -0.60 -18.31
C LEU A 88 -13.12 -0.81 -17.86
N PRO A 89 -13.94 0.25 -17.74
CA PRO A 89 -15.35 0.09 -17.48
C PRO A 89 -15.99 -0.62 -18.68
N GLY A 90 -16.56 -1.81 -18.47
CA GLY A 90 -17.23 -2.57 -19.53
C GLY A 90 -16.90 -4.06 -19.63
N MET A 91 -15.94 -4.58 -18.85
CA MET A 91 -15.65 -6.02 -18.85
C MET A 91 -16.87 -6.85 -18.38
N ASP A 92 -17.67 -6.30 -17.47
CA ASP A 92 -18.90 -6.94 -16.98
C ASP A 92 -19.95 -7.11 -18.10
N TRP A 93 -20.07 -6.12 -19.01
CA TRP A 93 -20.99 -6.19 -20.15
C TRP A 93 -20.58 -7.27 -21.16
N ILE A 94 -19.27 -7.46 -21.35
CA ILE A 94 -18.75 -8.52 -22.24
C ILE A 94 -19.09 -9.90 -21.67
N ILE A 95 -18.90 -10.09 -20.36
CA ILE A 95 -19.23 -11.36 -19.68
C ILE A 95 -20.73 -11.67 -19.79
N ILE A 96 -21.59 -10.68 -19.55
CA ILE A 96 -23.04 -10.83 -19.68
C ILE A 96 -23.43 -11.24 -21.11
N SER A 97 -22.86 -10.59 -22.12
CA SER A 97 -23.13 -10.91 -23.53
C SER A 97 -22.75 -12.35 -23.88
N VAL A 98 -21.58 -12.82 -23.44
CA VAL A 98 -21.12 -14.20 -23.68
C VAL A 98 -22.06 -15.21 -23.03
N ILE A 99 -22.50 -14.98 -21.79
CA ILE A 99 -23.43 -15.87 -21.07
C ILE A 99 -24.77 -15.97 -21.82
N ILE A 100 -25.30 -14.86 -22.32
CA ILE A 100 -26.55 -14.82 -23.09
C ILE A 100 -26.42 -15.64 -24.38
N VAL A 101 -25.34 -15.47 -25.13
CA VAL A 101 -25.09 -16.24 -26.36
C VAL A 101 -25.00 -17.73 -26.06
N LEU A 102 -24.30 -18.11 -24.98
CA LEU A 102 -24.17 -19.51 -24.56
C LEU A 102 -25.53 -20.11 -24.18
N LEU A 103 -26.36 -19.36 -23.44
CA LEU A 103 -27.74 -19.76 -23.11
C LEU A 103 -28.59 -19.96 -24.36
N LEU A 104 -28.49 -19.07 -25.35
CA LEU A 104 -29.21 -19.22 -26.62
C LEU A 104 -28.78 -20.47 -27.38
N CYS A 105 -27.49 -20.81 -27.39
CA CYS A 105 -27.02 -22.07 -27.98
C CYS A 105 -27.61 -23.30 -27.26
N VAL A 106 -27.64 -23.29 -25.93
CA VAL A 106 -28.21 -24.39 -25.14
C VAL A 106 -29.72 -24.53 -25.37
N LEU A 107 -30.46 -23.41 -25.38
CA LEU A 107 -31.89 -23.41 -25.67
C LEU A 107 -32.17 -23.89 -27.10
N GLY A 108 -31.40 -23.41 -28.08
CA GLY A 108 -31.50 -23.86 -29.47
C GLY A 108 -31.28 -25.37 -29.58
N TYR A 109 -30.25 -25.90 -28.92
CA TYR A 109 -30.01 -27.34 -28.86
C TYR A 109 -31.16 -28.10 -28.18
N ALA A 110 -31.68 -27.60 -27.05
CA ALA A 110 -32.77 -28.24 -26.33
C ALA A 110 -34.06 -28.30 -27.17
N VAL A 111 -34.39 -27.22 -27.89
CA VAL A 111 -35.54 -27.18 -28.81
C VAL A 111 -35.36 -28.16 -29.96
N LEU A 112 -34.18 -28.21 -30.58
CA LEU A 112 -33.88 -29.18 -31.64
C LEU A 112 -33.95 -30.62 -31.14
N HIS A 113 -33.38 -30.90 -29.97
CA HIS A 113 -33.42 -32.23 -29.37
C HIS A 113 -34.86 -32.65 -29.02
N LEU A 114 -35.66 -31.74 -28.44
CA LEU A 114 -37.06 -31.99 -28.10
C LEU A 114 -37.91 -32.22 -29.37
N HIS A 115 -37.70 -31.43 -30.42
CA HIS A 115 -38.43 -31.57 -31.68
C HIS A 115 -38.03 -32.86 -32.43
N TYR A 116 -36.75 -33.22 -32.41
CA TYR A 116 -36.26 -34.45 -33.03
C TYR A 116 -36.72 -35.71 -32.29
N HIS A 117 -36.91 -35.67 -30.97
CA HIS A 117 -37.51 -36.77 -30.20
C HIS A 117 -39.05 -36.83 -30.31
N GLY A 118 -39.72 -35.69 -30.49
CA GLY A 118 -41.20 -35.62 -30.60
C GLY A 118 -41.79 -36.10 -31.93
N ILE A 119 -40.98 -36.25 -32.99
CA ILE A 119 -41.41 -36.74 -34.31
C ILE A 119 -41.34 -38.29 -34.44
N LYS A 120 -40.87 -38.99 -33.39
CA LYS A 120 -40.97 -40.45 -33.27
C LYS A 120 -42.13 -40.87 -32.37
N ILE A 121 -43.37 -40.60 -32.78
CA ILE A 121 -44.58 -41.27 -32.27
C ILE A 121 -45.47 -41.60 -33.46
#